data_AF-A0A7C6NZE1-F1
#
_entry.id   AF-A0A7C6NZE1-F1
#
_cell.length_a   1.000
_cell.length_b   1.000
_cell.length_c   1.000
_cell.angle_alpha   90.00
_cell.angle_beta   90.00
_cell.angle_gamma   90.00
#
_symmetry.space_group_name_H-M   'P 1'
#
loop_
_entity.id
_entity.type
_entity.pdbx_description
1 polymer ?
#
loop_
_entity_poly.entity_id
_entity_poly.type
_entity_poly.pdbx_seq_one_letter_code
_entity_poly.pdbx_strand_id
1 'polypeptide(L)' 'MEYLTTVEMSERWGISSRRIALLCEQQRIDGVIKKGKTWLIPDNVNKPEDKRRKQSKENL' A
#
# COMPACT_ATOMS: atom_id res chain seq x y z
N MET A 1 -11.08 -9.87 9.91
CA MET A 1 -10.18 -8.88 9.27
C MET A 1 -8.82 -9.55 9.24
N GLU A 2 -8.40 -9.97 8.06
CA GLU A 2 -7.08 -10.59 7.90
C GLU A 2 -6.04 -9.49 7.66
N TYR A 3 -4.82 -9.73 8.12
CA TYR A 3 -3.71 -8.82 7.90
C TYR A 3 -2.69 -9.49 7.01
N LEU A 4 -2.27 -8.76 5.99
CA LEU A 4 -1.22 -9.15 5.09
C LEU A 4 0.06 -8.40 5.42
N THR A 5 1.18 -9.08 5.22
CA THR A 5 2.51 -8.47 5.26
C THR A 5 2.75 -7.60 4.03
N THR A 6 3.81 -6.80 4.06
CA THR A 6 4.26 -6.04 2.88
C THR A 6 4.67 -6.92 1.70
N VAL A 7 5.01 -8.20 1.94
CA VAL A 7 5.36 -9.16 0.89
C VAL A 7 4.08 -9.65 0.20
N GLU A 8 3.11 -10.14 0.94
CA GLU A 8 1.83 -10.59 0.37
C GLU A 8 1.09 -9.44 -0.35
N MET A 9 1.11 -8.24 0.26
CA MET A 9 0.49 -7.07 -0.36
C MET A 9 1.27 -6.60 -1.61
N SER A 10 2.56 -6.91 -1.72
CA SER A 10 3.36 -6.59 -2.91
C SER A 10 2.94 -7.39 -4.12
N GLU A 11 2.62 -8.66 -3.91
CA GLU A 11 2.09 -9.55 -4.95
C GLU A 11 0.70 -9.09 -5.39
N ARG A 12 -0.16 -8.77 -4.43
CA ARG A 12 -1.54 -8.30 -4.70
C ARG A 12 -1.58 -6.97 -5.46
N TRP A 13 -0.76 -6.00 -5.09
CA TRP A 13 -0.79 -4.65 -5.70
C TRP A 13 0.20 -4.46 -6.86
N GLY A 14 1.05 -5.45 -7.12
CA GLY A 14 2.10 -5.38 -8.15
C GLY A 14 3.08 -4.22 -7.92
N ILE A 15 3.42 -3.93 -6.67
CA ILE A 15 4.41 -2.90 -6.30
C ILE A 15 5.34 -3.44 -5.22
N SER A 16 6.59 -2.98 -5.18
CA SER A 16 7.57 -3.52 -4.23
C SER A 16 7.14 -3.35 -2.77
N SER A 17 7.52 -4.31 -1.91
CA SER A 17 7.27 -4.24 -0.46
C SER A 17 7.86 -2.96 0.17
N ARG A 18 8.98 -2.45 -0.37
CA ARG A 18 9.57 -1.16 0.00
C ARG A 18 8.61 0.00 -0.30
N ARG A 19 7.96 0.01 -1.47
CA ARG A 19 6.97 1.05 -1.81
C ARG A 19 5.79 1.00 -0.86
N ILE A 20 5.33 -0.19 -0.50
CA ILE A 20 4.24 -0.39 0.45
C ILE A 20 4.61 0.11 1.84
N ALA A 21 5.81 -0.23 2.34
CA ALA A 21 6.30 0.29 3.62
C ALA A 21 6.32 1.82 3.66
N LEU A 22 6.75 2.49 2.58
CA LEU A 22 6.68 3.95 2.46
C LEU A 22 5.25 4.49 2.49
N LEU A 23 4.28 3.78 1.91
CA LEU A 23 2.87 4.17 1.97
C LEU A 23 2.32 4.06 3.40
N CYS A 24 2.71 3.01 4.14
CA CYS A 24 2.37 2.87 5.55
C CYS A 24 2.98 4.00 6.40
N GLU A 25 4.26 4.31 6.20
CA GLU A 25 4.96 5.40 6.89
C GLU A 25 4.35 6.78 6.59
N GLN A 26 3.87 6.97 5.36
CA GLN A 26 3.18 8.19 4.93
C GLN A 26 1.71 8.25 5.37
N GLN A 27 1.22 7.28 6.15
CA GLN A 27 -0.19 7.18 6.58
C GLN A 27 -1.17 7.22 5.40
N ARG A 28 -0.80 6.56 4.30
CA ARG A 28 -1.61 6.50 3.07
C ARG A 28 -2.45 5.24 2.96
N ILE A 29 -2.36 4.36 3.95
CA ILE A 29 -3.11 3.12 4.05
C ILE A 29 -3.67 3.09 5.47
N ASP A 30 -4.98 3.09 5.60
CA ASP A 30 -5.65 3.15 6.90
C ASP A 30 -5.64 1.78 7.58
N GLY A 31 -5.60 1.78 8.92
CA GLY A 31 -5.65 0.55 9.71
C GLY A 31 -4.37 -0.30 9.69
N VAL A 32 -3.25 0.24 9.18
CA VAL A 32 -1.96 -0.45 9.23
C VAL A 32 -1.38 -0.49 10.65
N ILE A 33 -0.78 -1.62 11.01
CA ILE A 33 -0.14 -1.82 12.32
C ILE A 33 1.34 -2.15 12.12
N LYS A 34 2.22 -1.46 12.84
CA LYS A 34 3.66 -1.78 12.85
C LYS A 34 3.98 -2.72 14.02
N LYS A 35 4.38 -3.96 13.72
CA LYS A 35 4.80 -4.95 14.72
C LYS A 35 6.29 -5.24 14.54
N GLY A 36 7.12 -4.58 15.35
CA GLY A 36 8.58 -4.61 15.20
C GLY A 36 9.03 -4.02 13.87
N LYS A 37 9.63 -4.85 13.01
CA LYS A 37 10.11 -4.47 11.67
C LYS A 37 9.09 -4.75 10.55
N THR A 38 7.94 -5.35 10.88
CA THR A 38 6.93 -5.78 9.91
C THR A 38 5.72 -4.85 9.96
N TRP A 39 5.17 -4.52 8.78
CA TRP A 39 3.86 -3.88 8.66
C TRP A 39 2.79 -4.94 8.42
N LEU A 40 1.71 -4.84 9.19
CA LEU A 40 0.47 -5.58 9.01
C LEU A 40 -0.54 -4.65 8.36
N ILE A 41 -1.03 -5.06 7.19
CA ILE A 41 -1.88 -4.26 6.33
C ILE A 41 -3.22 -4.97 6.22
N PRO A 42 -4.34 -4.31 6.51
CA PRO A 42 -5.64 -4.94 6.34
C PRO A 42 -5.86 -5.43 4.91
N ASP A 43 -6.41 -6.61 4.74
CA ASP A 43 -6.71 -7.18 3.42
C ASP A 43 -7.80 -6.42 2.65
N ASN A 44 -8.63 -5.64 3.37
CA ASN A 44 -9.75 -4.88 2.85
C ASN A 44 -9.40 -3.46 2.35
N VAL A 45 -8.12 -3.06 2.37
CA VAL A 45 -7.69 -1.75 1.87
C VAL A 45 -7.34 -1.78 0.39
N ASN A 46 -7.74 -0.73 -0.32
CA ASN A 46 -7.41 -0.54 -1.74
C ASN A 46 -6.03 0.11 -1.90
N LYS A 47 -5.37 -0.19 -3.03
CA LYS A 47 -4.10 0.42 -3.41
C LYS A 47 -4.28 1.95 -3.54
N PRO A 48 -3.53 2.77 -2.78
CA PRO A 48 -3.66 4.21 -2.87
C PRO A 48 -3.10 4.75 -4.20
N GLU A 49 -3.68 5.84 -4.69
CA GLU A 49 -3.31 6.45 -5.98
C GLU A 49 -1.82 6.81 -6.06
N ASP A 50 -1.12 6.50 -7.15
CA ASP A 50 0.30 6.89 -7.27
C ASP A 50 0.46 8.35 -7.71
N LYS A 51 0.54 9.26 -6.73
CA LYS A 51 0.75 10.71 -6.93
C LYS A 51 2.05 11.10 -7.67
N ARG A 52 2.97 10.16 -7.96
CA ARG A 52 4.19 10.44 -8.75
C ARG A 52 3.92 10.61 -10.23
N ARG A 53 2.84 10.01 -10.74
CA ARG A 53 2.41 10.18 -12.12
C ARG A 53 1.29 11.22 -12.09
N LYS A 54 1.46 12.33 -12.81
CA LYS A 54 0.30 13.13 -13.22
C LYS A 54 -0.60 12.14 -13.97
N GLN A 55 -1.82 11.91 -13.48
CA GLN A 55 -2.84 11.31 -14.34
C GLN A 55 -2.97 12.27 -15.52
N SER A 56 -2.39 11.91 -16.66
CA SER A 56 -2.87 12.39 -17.95
C SER A 56 -4.31 11.88 -17.99
N LYS A 57 -5.25 12.72 -17.58
CA LYS A 57 -6.64 12.54 -18.00
C LYS A 57 -6.56 12.65 -19.53
N GLU A 58 -6.53 11.53 -20.21
CA GLU A 58 -6.91 11.50 -21.61
C GLU A 58 -8.36 11.97 -21.62
N ASN A 59 -8.54 13.22 -22.06
CA ASN A 59 -9.84 13.80 -22.30
C ASN A 59 -10.52 12.96 -23.39
N LEU A 60 -11.68 12.40 -23.08
CA LEU A 60 -12.65 11.94 -24.07
C LEU A 60 -13.87 12.86 -24.00
#